data_AF-A0A016QR49-F1
#
_entry.id   AF-A0A016QR49-F1
#
_cell.length_a   1.000
_cell.length_b   1.000
_cell.length_c   1.000
_cell.angle_alpha   90.00
_cell.angle_beta   90.00
_cell.angle_gamma   90.00
#
_symmetry.space_group_name_H-M   'P 1'
#
loop_
_entity.id
_entity.type
_entity.pdbx_description
1 polymer ?
#
loop_
_entity_poly.entity_id
_entity_poly.type
_entity_poly.pdbx_seq_one_letter_code
_entity_poly.pdbx_strand_id
1 'polypeptide(L)'
;MAPRFDLSAATWRARAIRYVAIYLVLALMLVGARLLTQDVRPTLRTAQDREVALTTQRDELELRVQALGNPQRVRDWAFQNGMRRFAEAPKTTQDLTGVPAPAPAAAHTTLEVTTEWK
;
A
#
# COMPACT_ATOMS: atom_id res chain seq x y z
N MET A 1 -35.85 -18.21 63.39
CA MET A 1 -36.34 -19.33 62.56
C MET A 1 -35.21 -19.74 61.64
N ALA A 2 -34.46 -20.79 61.97
CA ALA A 2 -33.26 -21.17 61.21
C ALA A 2 -33.66 -21.77 59.85
N PRO A 3 -32.97 -21.46 58.75
CA PRO A 3 -33.27 -22.03 57.43
C PRO A 3 -33.02 -23.54 57.45
N ARG A 4 -34.02 -24.32 57.03
CA ARG A 4 -33.94 -25.77 56.93
C ARG A 4 -33.20 -26.12 55.64
N PHE A 5 -31.96 -26.59 55.76
CA PHE A 5 -31.17 -27.02 54.62
C PHE A 5 -31.60 -28.42 54.17
N ASP A 6 -32.02 -28.54 52.90
CA ASP A 6 -32.30 -29.84 52.28
C ASP A 6 -30.99 -30.49 51.84
N LEU A 7 -30.62 -31.57 52.55
CA LEU A 7 -29.42 -32.36 52.34
C LEU A 7 -29.68 -33.69 51.64
N SER A 8 -30.81 -33.82 50.93
CA SER A 8 -31.12 -35.03 50.18
C SER A 8 -30.04 -35.36 49.13
N ALA A 9 -29.88 -36.64 48.80
CA ALA A 9 -28.92 -37.07 47.78
C ALA A 9 -29.19 -36.43 46.41
N ALA A 10 -30.45 -36.11 46.12
CA ALA A 10 -30.86 -35.45 44.87
C ALA A 10 -30.32 -34.01 44.78
N THR A 11 -30.39 -33.21 45.86
CA THR A 11 -29.87 -31.82 45.86
C THR A 11 -28.35 -31.79 45.76
N TRP A 12 -27.66 -32.72 46.43
CA TRP A 12 -26.21 -32.88 46.32
C TRP A 12 -25.77 -33.31 44.93
N ARG A 13 -26.47 -34.27 44.32
CA ARG A 13 -26.18 -34.72 42.94
C ARG A 13 -26.39 -33.59 41.93
N ALA A 14 -27.49 -32.82 42.06
CA ALA A 14 -27.74 -31.68 41.18
C ALA A 14 -26.66 -30.59 41.31
N ARG A 15 -26.21 -30.29 42.54
CA ARG A 15 -25.09 -29.37 42.79
C ARG A 15 -23.78 -29.88 42.22
N ALA A 16 -23.46 -31.16 42.43
CA ALA A 16 -22.25 -31.79 41.89
C ALA A 16 -22.22 -31.70 40.36
N ILE A 17 -23.32 -32.07 39.69
CA ILE A 17 -23.44 -31.95 38.23
C ILE A 17 -23.23 -30.51 37.78
N ARG A 18 -23.87 -29.54 38.45
CA ARG A 18 -23.73 -28.12 38.12
C ARG A 18 -22.30 -27.64 38.24
N TYR A 19 -21.60 -27.99 39.32
CA TYR A 19 -20.21 -27.58 39.50
C TYR A 19 -19.29 -28.27 38.49
N VAL A 20 -19.45 -29.57 38.26
CA VAL A 20 -18.68 -30.30 37.24
C VAL A 20 -18.87 -29.68 35.86
N ALA A 21 -20.12 -29.36 35.48
CA ALA A 21 -20.40 -28.71 34.21
C ALA A 21 -19.72 -27.34 34.09
N ILE A 22 -19.75 -26.52 35.15
CA ILE A 22 -19.08 -25.21 35.18
C ILE A 22 -17.57 -25.38 34.99
N TYR A 23 -16.94 -26.29 35.75
CA TYR A 23 -15.49 -26.51 35.64
C TYR A 23 -15.11 -27.09 34.28
N LEU A 24 -15.94 -27.94 33.70
CA LEU A 24 -15.71 -28.52 32.38
C LEU A 24 -15.79 -27.44 31.30
N VAL A 25 -16.78 -26.55 31.36
CA VAL A 25 -16.86 -25.37 30.46
C VAL A 25 -15.66 -24.45 30.65
N LEU A 26 -15.26 -24.17 31.89
CA LEU A 26 -14.09 -23.32 32.18
C LEU A 26 -12.81 -23.93 31.59
N ALA A 27 -12.60 -25.24 31.78
CA ALA A 27 -11.46 -25.95 31.23
C ALA A 27 -11.45 -25.92 29.69
N LEU A 28 -12.59 -26.16 29.05
CA LEU A 28 -12.73 -26.06 27.61
C LEU A 28 -12.44 -24.64 27.09
N MET A 29 -12.91 -23.61 27.79
CA MET A 29 -12.59 -22.22 27.43
C MET A 29 -11.10 -21.93 27.55
N LEU A 30 -10.45 -22.37 28.63
CA LEU A 30 -9.00 -22.17 28.83
C LEU A 30 -8.18 -22.88 27.76
N VAL A 31 -8.52 -24.13 27.43
CA VAL A 31 -7.85 -24.90 26.37
C VAL A 31 -8.13 -24.28 24.99
N GLY A 32 -9.36 -23.90 24.72
CA GLY A 32 -9.73 -23.23 23.46
C GLY A 32 -8.99 -21.92 23.28
N ALA A 33 -8.94 -21.07 24.31
CA ALA A 33 -8.17 -19.82 24.30
C ALA A 33 -6.67 -20.07 24.11
N ARG A 34 -6.12 -21.11 24.76
CA ARG A 34 -4.72 -21.51 24.57
C ARG A 34 -4.44 -21.91 23.13
N LEU A 35 -5.32 -22.71 22.52
CA LEU A 35 -5.17 -23.17 21.15
C LEU A 35 -5.28 -22.02 20.15
N LEU A 36 -6.24 -21.11 20.34
CA LEU A 36 -6.44 -19.93 19.48
C LEU A 36 -5.28 -18.94 19.56
N THR A 37 -4.57 -18.88 20.69
CA THR A 37 -3.47 -17.92 20.91
C THR A 37 -2.07 -18.51 20.70
N GLN A 38 -1.96 -19.83 20.49
CA GLN A 38 -0.66 -20.50 20.38
C GLN A 38 0.19 -19.94 19.23
N ASP A 39 -0.46 -19.60 18.12
CA ASP A 39 0.20 -19.20 16.88
C ASP A 39 0.43 -17.69 16.77
N VAL A 40 -0.10 -16.89 17.69
CA VAL A 40 0.04 -15.42 17.64
C VAL A 40 1.51 -15.00 17.80
N ARG A 41 2.23 -15.58 18.76
CA ARG A 41 3.66 -15.27 18.95
C ARG A 41 4.55 -15.69 17.77
N PRO A 42 4.47 -16.94 17.26
CA PRO A 42 5.30 -17.34 16.13
C PRO A 42 4.94 -16.58 14.87
N THR A 43 3.65 -16.31 14.59
CA THR A 43 3.26 -15.51 13.40
C THR A 43 3.83 -14.10 13.47
N LEU A 44 3.75 -13.43 14.62
CA LEU A 44 4.37 -12.11 14.82
C LEU A 44 5.88 -12.13 14.59
N ARG A 45 6.59 -13.14 15.10
CA ARG A 45 8.03 -13.29 14.85
C ARG A 45 8.33 -13.48 13.37
N THR A 46 7.60 -14.36 12.68
CA THR A 46 7.80 -14.57 11.25
C THR A 46 7.49 -13.31 10.42
N ALA A 47 6.56 -12.46 10.87
CA ALA A 47 6.28 -11.18 10.23
C ALA A 47 7.44 -10.20 10.45
N GLN A 48 7.96 -10.09 11.67
CA GLN A 48 9.13 -9.27 11.99
C GLN A 48 10.36 -9.70 11.19
N ASP A 49 10.63 -11.00 11.08
CA ASP A 49 11.77 -11.51 10.31
C ASP A 49 11.66 -11.14 8.82
N ARG A 50 10.43 -11.16 8.26
CA ARG A 50 10.16 -10.73 6.88
C ARG A 50 10.38 -9.24 6.70
N GLU A 51 9.92 -8.42 7.64
CA GLU A 51 10.12 -6.97 7.60
C GLU A 51 11.60 -6.60 7.62
N VAL A 52 12.39 -7.27 8.48
CA VAL A 52 13.85 -7.08 8.54
C VAL A 52 14.51 -7.49 7.21
N ALA A 53 14.11 -8.63 6.64
CA ALA A 53 14.63 -9.09 5.36
C ALA A 53 14.32 -8.10 4.22
N LEU A 54 13.08 -7.60 4.15
CA LEU A 54 12.67 -6.62 3.14
C LEU A 54 13.38 -5.28 3.29
N THR A 55 13.59 -4.82 4.53
CA THR A 55 14.35 -3.59 4.81
C THR A 55 15.79 -3.73 4.34
N THR A 56 16.41 -4.88 4.62
CA THR A 56 17.78 -5.17 4.18
C THR A 56 17.88 -5.17 2.64
N GLN A 57 16.91 -5.80 1.96
CA GLN A 57 16.86 -5.82 0.49
C GLN A 57 16.65 -4.42 -0.10
N ARG A 58 15.79 -3.60 0.52
CA ARG A 58 15.60 -2.20 0.13
C ARG A 58 16.92 -1.44 0.21
N ASP A 59 17.64 -1.55 1.32
CA ASP A 59 18.88 -0.82 1.54
C ASP A 59 19.97 -1.24 0.54
N GLU A 60 20.07 -2.54 0.28
CA GLU A 60 20.98 -3.05 -0.75
C GLU A 60 20.62 -2.53 -2.14
N LEU A 61 19.33 -2.54 -2.51
CA LEU A 61 18.86 -2.01 -3.79
C LEU A 61 19.12 -0.51 -3.91
N GLU A 62 18.91 0.25 -2.84
CA GLU A 62 19.20 1.68 -2.80
C GLU A 62 20.68 1.94 -3.05
N LEU A 63 21.57 1.22 -2.36
CA LEU A 63 23.01 1.31 -2.58
C LEU A 63 23.40 0.95 -4.02
N ARG A 64 22.79 -0.10 -4.59
CA ARG A 64 23.02 -0.49 -5.99
C ARG A 64 22.54 0.57 -6.97
N VAL A 65 21.37 1.17 -6.74
CA VAL A 65 20.84 2.27 -7.57
C VAL A 65 21.74 3.48 -7.47
N GLN A 66 22.21 3.86 -6.28
CA GLN A 66 23.17 4.95 -6.10
C GLN A 66 24.49 4.65 -6.83
N ALA A 67 24.99 3.42 -6.77
CA ALA A 67 26.20 3.01 -7.46
C ALA A 67 26.06 2.99 -9.00
N LEU A 68 24.86 2.69 -9.51
CA LEU A 68 24.55 2.72 -10.95
C LEU A 68 24.23 4.13 -11.45
N GLY A 69 23.62 4.96 -10.61
CA GLY A 69 23.20 6.33 -10.91
C GLY A 69 24.32 7.36 -10.89
N ASN A 70 25.56 6.95 -10.61
CA ASN A 70 26.71 7.84 -10.74
C ASN A 70 26.77 8.38 -12.19
N PRO A 71 26.64 9.71 -12.39
CA PRO A 71 26.49 10.30 -13.72
C PRO A 71 27.66 9.96 -14.66
N GLN A 72 28.86 9.74 -14.11
CA GLN A 72 30.00 9.27 -14.89
C GLN A 72 29.75 7.87 -15.47
N ARG A 73 29.31 6.92 -14.64
CA ARG A 73 28.98 5.54 -15.07
C ARG A 73 27.81 5.50 -16.05
N VAL A 74 26.76 6.28 -15.79
CA VAL A 74 25.59 6.37 -16.70
C VAL A 74 26.04 6.86 -18.07
N ARG A 75 26.93 7.87 -18.11
CA ARG A 75 27.47 8.40 -19.35
C ARG A 75 28.34 7.37 -20.07
N ASP A 76 29.21 6.67 -19.35
CA ASP A 76 30.08 5.64 -19.93
C ASP A 76 29.27 4.45 -20.47
N TRP A 77 28.24 4.00 -19.75
CA TRP A 77 27.29 3.00 -20.22
C TRP A 77 26.54 3.48 -21.48
N ALA A 78 26.06 4.72 -21.50
CA ALA A 78 25.36 5.28 -22.64
C ALA A 78 26.25 5.27 -23.89
N PHE A 79 27.53 5.64 -23.76
CA PHE A 79 28.51 5.56 -24.84
C PHE A 79 28.79 4.13 -25.32
N GLN A 80 28.93 3.18 -24.39
CA GLN A 80 29.11 1.76 -24.74
C GLN A 80 27.91 1.19 -25.52
N ASN A 81 26.71 1.71 -25.27
CA ASN A 81 25.48 1.32 -25.97
C ASN A 81 25.20 2.18 -27.23
N GLY A 82 26.19 2.93 -27.71
CA GLY A 82 26.09 3.69 -28.96
C GLY A 82 25.31 5.01 -28.87
N MET A 83 24.95 5.47 -27.67
CA MET A 83 24.38 6.79 -27.49
C MET A 83 25.46 7.86 -27.64
N ARG A 84 25.13 8.97 -28.31
CA ARG A 84 26.04 10.09 -28.55
C ARG A 84 25.61 11.31 -27.74
N ARG A 85 26.56 12.18 -27.38
CA ARG A 85 26.21 13.42 -26.67
C ARG A 85 25.31 14.28 -27.57
N PHE A 86 24.33 14.95 -26.97
CA PHE A 86 23.50 15.91 -27.70
C PHE A 86 24.34 17.00 -28.40
N ALA A 87 25.47 17.39 -27.81
CA ALA A 87 26.42 18.35 -28.40
C ALA A 87 27.15 17.82 -29.66
N GLU A 88 27.27 16.49 -29.77
CA GLU A 88 27.98 15.80 -30.86
C GLU A 88 27.00 15.20 -31.89
N ALA A 89 25.69 15.32 -31.64
CA ALA A 89 24.67 14.89 -32.59
C ALA A 89 24.72 15.78 -33.84
N PRO A 90 24.62 15.20 -35.05
CA PRO A 90 24.58 15.98 -36.27
C PRO A 90 23.33 16.88 -36.23
N LYS A 91 23.56 18.20 -36.14
CA LYS A 91 22.49 19.19 -36.22
C LYS A 91 22.04 19.26 -37.68
N THR A 92 20.92 18.62 -37.98
CA THR A 92 20.24 18.84 -39.26
C THR A 92 19.53 20.19 -39.17
N THR A 93 20.12 21.21 -39.75
CA THR A 93 19.44 22.48 -39.99
C THR A 93 18.51 22.27 -41.17
N GLN A 94 17.21 22.30 -40.93
CA GLN A 94 16.20 22.32 -42.00
C GLN A 94 15.67 23.74 -42.11
N ASP A 95 15.77 24.34 -43.29
CA ASP A 95 15.07 25.59 -43.58
C ASP A 95 13.56 25.31 -43.60
N LEU A 96 12.87 25.82 -42.58
CA LEU A 96 11.41 25.85 -42.54
C LEU A 96 10.97 26.95 -43.51
N THR A 97 10.70 26.59 -44.76
CA THR A 97 10.04 27.49 -45.70
C THR A 97 8.67 27.84 -45.13
N GLY A 98 8.40 29.14 -44.97
CA GLY A 98 7.16 29.63 -44.35
C GLY A 98 5.92 29.02 -44.99
N VAL A 99 5.00 28.53 -44.15
CA VAL A 99 3.67 28.12 -44.60
C VAL A 99 2.98 29.37 -45.17
N PRO A 100 2.37 29.30 -46.37
CA PRO A 100 1.67 30.44 -46.95
C PRO A 100 0.62 30.97 -45.97
N ALA A 101 0.59 32.29 -45.80
CA ALA A 101 -0.35 32.92 -44.87
C ALA A 101 -1.80 32.53 -45.24
N PRO A 102 -2.64 32.17 -44.25
CA PRO A 102 -4.04 31.84 -44.52
C PRO A 102 -4.74 33.07 -45.12
N ALA A 103 -5.61 32.82 -46.10
CA ALA A 103 -6.38 33.88 -46.74
C ALA A 103 -7.21 34.66 -45.70
N PRO A 104 -7.30 36.00 -45.81
CA PRO A 104 -8.06 36.80 -44.86
C PRO A 104 -9.53 36.35 -44.84
N ALA A 105 -10.05 36.11 -43.64
CA ALA A 105 -11.45 35.71 -43.45
C ALA A 105 -12.39 36.82 -43.95
N ALA A 106 -13.46 36.42 -44.65
CA ALA A 106 -14.45 37.35 -45.16
C ALA A 106 -15.13 38.10 -44.00
N ALA A 107 -15.24 39.43 -44.13
CA ALA A 107 -15.92 40.25 -43.12
C ALA A 107 -17.40 39.88 -43.05
N HIS A 108 -17.82 39.30 -41.93
CA HIS A 108 -19.23 39.00 -41.66
C HIS A 108 -19.90 40.19 -40.98
N THR A 109 -20.81 40.82 -41.75
CA THR A 109 -21.97 41.65 -41.40
C THR A 109 -21.84 42.82 -40.41
N THR A 110 -22.35 43.97 -40.86
CA THR A 110 -22.62 45.21 -40.11
C THR A 110 -23.48 44.94 -38.88
N LEU A 111 -22.92 45.20 -37.68
CA LEU A 111 -23.66 45.21 -36.42
C LEU A 111 -24.59 46.43 -36.39
N GLU A 112 -25.91 46.22 -36.44
CA GLU A 112 -26.90 47.23 -36.02
C GLU A 112 -26.95 47.25 -34.49
N VAL A 113 -26.54 48.38 -33.90
CA VAL A 113 -26.57 48.60 -32.46
C VAL A 113 -27.73 49.53 -32.15
N THR A 114 -28.84 48.98 -31.66
CA THR A 114 -29.93 49.78 -31.08
C THR A 114 -29.56 50.14 -29.64
N THR A 115 -29.41 51.43 -29.37
CA THR A 115 -29.23 51.95 -28.01
C THR A 115 -30.54 52.54 -27.53
N GLU A 116 -31.09 52.00 -26.43
CA GLU A 116 -32.20 52.61 -25.71
C GLU A 116 -31.65 53.28 -24.45
N TRP A 117 -31.94 54.57 -24.31
CA TRP A 117 -31.62 55.35 -23.11
C TRP A 117 -32.92 55.62 -22.33
N LYS A 118 -32.82 55.59 -21.00
CA LYS A 118 -33.89 55.84 -20.05
C LYS A 118 -33.95 57.31 -19.63
#